data_AF-A0A1X0QPX1-F1
#
_entry.id   AF-A0A1X0QPX1-F1
#
_cell.length_a   1.000
_cell.length_b   1.000
_cell.length_c   1.000
_cell.angle_alpha   90.00
_cell.angle_beta   90.00
_cell.angle_gamma   90.00
#
_symmetry.space_group_name_H-M   'P 1'
#
loop_
_entity.id
_entity.type
_entity.pdbx_description
1 polymer ?
#
loop_
_entity_poly.entity_id
_entity_poly.type
_entity_poly.pdbx_seq_one_letter_code
_entity_poly.pdbx_strand_id
1 'polypeptide(L)'
;MGIVQIGIQWSMFCLVFLLYLIYFPENKKREPHAPTSLHLEFPNKIQPPISAEWKMSLLVATLCIGHLAISFFISVLLLIIVGGPEHWLTNYWAGFLGVLSMLFASFQYIPQIWKTWNSKVVGALSIPMMMLQTPGTVLFMYALIVRPGTNWTAWIPYLATCILQGVLLTMCIAWHFRNKRLNISDLDGAPEPTEATRLLQ
;
A
#
# COMPACT_ATOMS: atom_id res chain seq x y z
N MET A 1 4.41 -15.28 -18.19
CA MET A 1 4.80 -15.14 -16.76
C MET A 1 4.45 -13.76 -16.21
N GLY A 2 5.04 -12.66 -16.69
CA GLY A 2 4.82 -11.34 -16.05
C GLY A 2 3.38 -10.82 -16.01
N ILE A 3 2.61 -10.98 -17.08
CA ILE A 3 1.19 -10.54 -17.09
C ILE A 3 0.38 -11.27 -16.01
N VAL A 4 0.57 -12.58 -15.87
CA VAL A 4 -0.15 -13.39 -14.87
C VAL A 4 0.27 -12.99 -13.45
N GLN A 5 1.56 -12.80 -13.21
CA GLN A 5 2.07 -12.35 -11.91
C GLN A 5 1.50 -10.99 -11.51
N ILE A 6 1.54 -10.00 -12.41
CA ILE A 6 0.98 -8.66 -12.17
C ILE A 6 -0.53 -8.74 -11.96
N GLY A 7 -1.23 -9.56 -12.75
CA GLY A 7 -2.67 -9.80 -12.62
C GLY A 7 -3.02 -10.35 -11.24
N ILE A 8 -2.31 -11.39 -10.78
CA ILE A 8 -2.51 -11.97 -9.45
C ILE A 8 -2.21 -10.95 -8.35
N GLN A 9 -1.07 -10.24 -8.42
CA GLN A 9 -0.72 -9.22 -7.43
C GLN A 9 -1.81 -8.14 -7.32
N TRP A 10 -2.30 -7.68 -8.47
CA TRP A 10 -3.38 -6.71 -8.54
C TRP A 10 -4.69 -7.27 -7.95
N SER A 11 -5.07 -8.50 -8.30
CA SER A 11 -6.26 -9.15 -7.73
C SER A 11 -6.17 -9.32 -6.22
N MET A 12 -5.01 -9.70 -5.69
CA MET A 12 -4.79 -9.84 -4.25
C MET A 12 -4.89 -8.48 -3.54
N PHE A 13 -4.33 -7.41 -4.13
CA PHE A 13 -4.49 -6.07 -3.61
C PHE A 13 -5.97 -5.63 -3.55
N CYS A 14 -6.72 -5.86 -4.63
CA CYS A 14 -8.15 -5.57 -4.65
C CYS A 14 -8.92 -6.36 -3.58
N LEU A 15 -8.59 -7.64 -3.39
CA LEU A 15 -9.20 -8.47 -2.36
C LEU A 15 -8.93 -7.92 -0.96
N VAL A 16 -7.68 -7.62 -0.61
CA VAL A 16 -7.31 -7.04 0.69
C VAL A 16 -8.01 -5.69 0.90
N PHE A 17 -8.09 -4.86 -0.14
CA PHE A 17 -8.74 -3.56 -0.04
C PHE A 17 -10.27 -3.68 0.12
N LEU A 18 -10.92 -4.62 -0.55
CA LEU A 18 -12.33 -4.93 -0.34
C LEU A 18 -12.60 -5.44 1.07
N LEU A 19 -11.76 -6.36 1.57
CA LEU A 19 -11.84 -6.82 2.95
C LEU A 19 -11.68 -5.66 3.93
N TYR A 20 -10.74 -4.74 3.69
CA TYR A 20 -10.58 -3.54 4.49
C TYR A 20 -11.86 -2.69 4.52
N LEU A 21 -12.53 -2.48 3.38
CA LEU A 21 -13.79 -1.72 3.34
C LEU A 21 -14.94 -2.44 4.05
N ILE A 22 -15.02 -3.77 3.93
CA ILE A 22 -16.06 -4.59 4.57
C ILE A 22 -15.86 -4.62 6.08
N TYR A 23 -14.63 -4.87 6.54
CA TYR A 23 -14.29 -5.02 7.96
C TYR A 23 -13.90 -3.70 8.63
N PHE A 24 -14.01 -2.56 7.94
CA PHE A 24 -13.76 -1.27 8.58
C PHE A 24 -14.74 -1.09 9.75
N PRO A 25 -14.23 -0.85 10.97
CA PRO A 25 -15.06 -0.95 12.18
C PRO A 25 -16.11 0.16 12.20
N GLU A 26 -17.37 -0.21 12.43
CA GLU A 26 -18.52 0.70 12.27
C GLU A 26 -18.46 1.90 13.22
N ASN A 27 -17.94 1.69 14.43
CA ASN A 27 -17.73 2.74 15.43
C ASN A 27 -16.69 3.78 15.00
N LYS A 28 -15.81 3.50 14.04
CA LYS A 28 -14.85 4.46 13.48
C LYS A 28 -15.32 5.09 12.16
N LYS A 29 -16.45 4.65 11.59
CA LYS A 29 -16.99 5.24 10.34
C LYS A 29 -17.54 6.65 10.57
N ARG A 30 -17.86 7.00 11.81
CA ARG A 30 -18.46 8.28 12.19
C ARG A 30 -17.69 8.87 13.34
N GLU A 31 -17.53 10.19 13.35
CA GLU A 31 -16.88 10.85 14.48
C GLU A 31 -17.79 10.78 15.71
N PRO A 32 -17.23 10.53 16.92
CA PRO A 32 -17.98 10.70 18.15
C PRO A 32 -18.57 12.11 18.20
N HIS A 33 -19.81 12.27 18.65
CA HIS A 33 -20.36 13.61 18.88
C HIS A 33 -19.40 14.37 19.80
N ALA A 34 -18.92 15.53 19.35
CA ALA A 34 -18.24 16.46 20.24
C ALA A 34 -19.15 16.65 21.47
N PRO A 35 -18.61 16.67 22.71
CA PRO A 35 -19.44 16.93 23.88
C PRO A 35 -20.04 18.32 23.69
N THR A 36 -21.31 18.36 23.29
CA THR A 36 -22.09 19.58 23.20
C THR A 36 -22.09 20.16 24.60
N SER A 37 -21.27 21.18 24.82
CA SER A 37 -21.31 22.02 26.01
C SER A 37 -22.58 22.86 25.99
N LEU A 38 -23.74 22.22 26.09
CA LEU A 38 -25.02 22.71 26.57
C LEU A 38 -26.05 21.60 26.37
N HIS A 39 -26.65 21.13 27.46
CA HIS A 39 -27.78 20.21 27.47
C HIS A 39 -29.06 20.88 26.91
N LEU A 40 -29.06 21.24 25.64
CA LEU A 40 -30.28 21.55 24.89
C LEU A 40 -30.60 20.32 24.04
N GLU A 41 -31.47 19.46 24.55
CA GLU A 41 -32.07 18.33 23.82
C GLU A 41 -32.93 18.84 22.67
N PHE A 42 -32.30 19.20 21.56
CA PHE A 42 -33.01 19.30 20.29
C PHE A 42 -33.18 17.89 19.73
N PRO A 43 -34.38 17.49 19.24
CA PRO A 43 -34.61 16.21 18.60
C PRO A 43 -34.02 16.22 17.19
N ASN A 44 -32.69 16.35 17.10
CA ASN A 44 -32.01 16.43 15.82
C ASN A 44 -31.58 15.02 15.43
N LYS A 45 -32.30 14.42 14.48
CA LYS A 45 -31.90 13.23 13.70
C LYS A 45 -30.68 13.51 12.80
N ILE A 46 -29.75 14.36 13.23
CA ILE A 46 -28.55 14.66 12.45
C ILE A 46 -27.57 13.52 12.71
N GLN A 47 -27.50 12.59 11.77
CA GLN A 47 -26.52 11.52 11.82
C GLN A 47 -25.11 12.14 11.92
N PRO A 48 -24.21 11.58 12.75
CA PRO A 48 -22.87 12.15 12.92
C PRO A 48 -22.13 12.19 11.58
N PRO A 49 -21.29 13.22 11.37
CA PRO A 49 -20.50 13.34 10.16
C PRO A 49 -19.57 12.14 10.04
N ILE A 50 -19.39 11.71 8.79
CA ILE A 50 -18.48 10.62 8.44
C ILE A 50 -17.05 10.99 8.87
N SER A 51 -16.33 10.04 9.46
CA SER A 51 -14.94 10.23 9.89
C SER A 51 -14.02 10.53 8.71
N ALA A 52 -12.97 11.32 8.96
CA ALA A 52 -12.00 11.67 7.92
C ALA A 52 -11.34 10.41 7.30
N GLU A 53 -11.02 9.40 8.13
CA GLU A 53 -10.40 8.15 7.68
C GLU A 53 -11.30 7.36 6.70
N TRP A 54 -12.61 7.28 6.99
CA TRP A 54 -13.55 6.61 6.10
C TRP A 54 -13.75 7.39 4.78
N LYS A 55 -13.80 8.73 4.83
CA LYS A 55 -13.84 9.57 3.63
C LYS A 55 -12.62 9.35 2.74
N MET A 56 -11.42 9.33 3.33
CA MET A 56 -10.18 9.08 2.59
C MET A 56 -10.17 7.67 1.98
N SER A 57 -10.66 6.67 2.72
CA SER A 57 -10.78 5.30 2.21
C SER A 57 -11.70 5.19 0.99
N LEU A 58 -12.88 5.82 1.04
CA LEU A 58 -13.82 5.88 -0.07
C LEU A 58 -13.29 6.68 -1.26
N LEU A 59 -12.57 7.78 -0.99
CA LEU A 59 -11.93 8.58 -2.02
C LEU A 59 -10.87 7.74 -2.77
N VAL A 60 -9.98 7.07 -2.04
CA VAL A 60 -8.97 6.18 -2.62
C VAL A 60 -9.62 5.05 -3.42
N ALA A 61 -10.69 4.43 -2.89
CA ALA A 61 -11.44 3.39 -3.60
C ALA A 61 -11.96 3.89 -4.95
N THR A 62 -12.61 5.05 -4.94
CA THR A 62 -13.21 5.65 -6.14
C THR A 62 -12.14 6.04 -7.15
N LEU A 63 -11.04 6.65 -6.72
CA LEU A 63 -9.91 7.00 -7.58
C LEU A 63 -9.25 5.77 -8.19
N CYS A 64 -9.05 4.69 -7.42
CA CYS A 64 -8.47 3.45 -7.94
C CYS A 64 -9.37 2.79 -9.00
N ILE A 65 -10.68 2.72 -8.75
CA ILE A 65 -11.65 2.16 -9.72
C ILE A 65 -11.71 3.03 -10.98
N GLY A 66 -11.80 4.35 -10.82
CA GLY A 66 -11.80 5.29 -11.94
C GLY A 66 -10.53 5.20 -12.78
N HIS A 67 -9.36 5.21 -12.14
CA HIS A 67 -8.07 5.06 -12.81
C HIS A 67 -7.96 3.72 -13.56
N LEU A 68 -8.41 2.62 -12.96
CA LEU A 68 -8.44 1.31 -13.60
C LEU A 68 -9.34 1.32 -14.84
N ALA A 69 -10.57 1.83 -14.72
CA ALA A 69 -11.54 1.86 -15.81
C ALA A 69 -11.02 2.70 -17.00
N ILE A 70 -10.47 3.89 -16.72
CA ILE A 70 -9.88 4.76 -17.73
C ILE A 70 -8.66 4.10 -18.38
N SER A 71 -7.75 3.54 -17.57
CA SER A 71 -6.53 2.90 -18.08
C SER A 71 -6.84 1.69 -18.95
N PHE A 72 -7.81 0.87 -18.52
CA PHE A 72 -8.28 -0.28 -19.28
C PHE A 72 -8.92 0.15 -20.60
N PHE A 73 -9.83 1.13 -20.56
CA PHE A 73 -10.52 1.64 -21.74
C PHE A 73 -9.54 2.21 -22.78
N ILE A 74 -8.61 3.08 -22.35
CA ILE A 74 -7.59 3.65 -23.24
C ILE A 74 -6.70 2.55 -23.83
N SER A 75 -6.26 1.60 -23.00
CA SER A 75 -5.39 0.51 -23.47
C SER A 75 -6.08 -0.37 -24.51
N VAL A 76 -7.36 -0.72 -24.30
CA VAL A 76 -8.14 -1.49 -25.29
C VAL A 76 -8.35 -0.69 -26.58
N LEU A 77 -8.69 0.60 -26.48
CA LEU A 77 -8.89 1.46 -27.63
C LEU A 77 -7.61 1.59 -28.47
N LEU A 78 -6.45 1.79 -27.83
CA LEU A 78 -5.16 1.82 -28.52
C LEU A 78 -4.85 0.49 -29.21
N LEU A 79 -5.07 -0.63 -28.53
CA LEU A 79 -4.80 -1.95 -29.12
C LEU A 79 -5.68 -2.26 -30.34
N ILE A 80 -6.94 -1.81 -30.35
CA ILE A 80 -7.88 -2.04 -31.46
C ILE A 80 -7.59 -1.11 -32.66
N ILE A 81 -7.38 0.18 -32.40
CA ILE A 81 -7.30 1.20 -33.47
C ILE A 81 -5.88 1.34 -34.01
N VAL A 82 -4.89 1.33 -33.11
CA VAL A 82 -3.50 1.68 -33.42
C VAL A 82 -2.64 0.43 -33.55
N GLY A 83 -2.94 -0.59 -32.73
CA GLY A 83 -2.26 -1.87 -32.74
C GLY A 83 -1.27 -2.02 -31.59
N GLY A 84 -0.37 -3.00 -31.77
CA GLY A 84 0.53 -3.49 -30.72
C GLY A 84 1.62 -2.51 -30.27
N PRO A 85 2.53 -2.98 -29.39
CA PRO A 85 3.60 -2.18 -28.79
C PRO A 85 4.66 -1.66 -29.79
N GLU A 86 4.66 -2.18 -31.03
CA GLU A 86 5.48 -1.67 -32.15
C GLU A 86 5.09 -0.24 -32.53
N HIS A 87 3.84 0.15 -32.30
CA HIS A 87 3.39 1.50 -32.60
C HIS A 87 3.82 2.47 -31.50
N TRP A 88 4.43 3.58 -31.89
CA TRP A 88 5.00 4.57 -30.98
C TRP A 88 3.99 5.12 -29.95
N LEU A 89 2.73 5.33 -30.35
CA LEU A 89 1.68 5.83 -29.44
C LEU A 89 1.34 4.82 -28.32
N THR A 90 1.19 3.54 -28.65
CA THR A 90 0.96 2.46 -27.68
C THR A 90 2.17 2.31 -26.76
N ASN A 91 3.38 2.43 -27.30
CA ASN A 91 4.63 2.41 -26.54
C ASN A 91 4.70 3.60 -25.55
N TYR A 92 4.37 4.82 -26.01
CA TYR A 92 4.38 6.02 -25.17
C TYR A 92 3.36 5.94 -24.03
N TRP A 93 2.15 5.43 -24.31
CA TRP A 93 1.13 5.17 -23.29
C TRP A 93 1.62 4.18 -22.23
N ALA A 94 2.21 3.05 -22.65
CA ALA A 94 2.80 2.09 -21.73
C ALA A 94 3.95 2.71 -20.90
N GLY A 95 4.77 3.55 -21.53
CA GLY A 95 5.85 4.28 -20.87
C GLY A 95 5.35 5.26 -19.81
N PHE A 96 4.31 6.02 -20.14
CA PHE A 96 3.64 6.94 -19.21
C PHE A 96 3.09 6.19 -17.99
N LEU A 97 2.37 5.09 -18.19
CA LEU A 97 1.85 4.27 -17.08
C LEU A 97 2.97 3.70 -16.20
N GLY A 98 4.09 3.29 -16.80
CA GLY A 98 5.27 2.83 -16.06
C GLY A 98 5.84 3.92 -15.16
N VAL A 99 6.11 5.10 -15.69
CA VAL A 99 6.64 6.23 -14.91
C VAL A 99 5.66 6.67 -13.82
N LEU A 100 4.36 6.74 -14.14
CA LEU A 100 3.32 7.07 -13.16
C LEU A 100 3.28 6.05 -12.01
N SER A 101 3.39 4.76 -12.31
CA SER A 101 3.46 3.70 -11.31
C SER A 101 4.67 3.86 -10.37
N MET A 102 5.84 4.20 -10.92
CA MET A 102 7.04 4.47 -10.12
C MET A 102 6.85 5.66 -9.16
N LEU A 103 6.17 6.72 -9.61
CA LEU A 103 5.86 7.87 -8.76
C LEU A 103 4.90 7.50 -7.62
N PHE A 104 3.83 6.75 -7.92
CA PHE A 104 2.91 6.29 -6.88
C PHE A 104 3.56 5.33 -5.89
N ALA A 105 4.42 4.43 -6.34
CA ALA A 105 5.22 3.59 -5.44
C ALA A 105 6.06 4.47 -4.51
N SER A 106 6.71 5.51 -5.04
CA SER A 106 7.51 6.44 -4.22
C SER A 106 6.67 7.14 -3.15
N PHE A 107 5.49 7.65 -3.52
CA PHE A 107 4.56 8.26 -2.56
C PHE A 107 3.99 7.29 -1.54
N GLN A 108 3.92 6.00 -1.85
CA GLN A 108 3.49 4.99 -0.89
C GLN A 108 4.61 4.64 0.11
N TYR A 109 5.83 4.42 -0.38
CA TYR A 109 6.92 3.92 0.46
C TYR A 109 7.63 5.02 1.25
N ILE A 110 7.79 6.24 0.71
CA ILE A 110 8.54 7.31 1.40
C ILE A 110 7.88 7.70 2.74
N PRO A 111 6.57 7.97 2.82
CA PRO A 111 5.94 8.31 4.11
C PRO A 111 6.03 7.16 5.12
N GLN A 112 5.98 5.91 4.66
CA GLN A 112 6.13 4.73 5.51
C GLN A 112 7.55 4.62 6.05
N ILE A 113 8.58 4.81 5.21
CA ILE A 113 9.98 4.86 5.63
C ILE A 113 10.17 5.96 6.67
N TRP A 114 9.66 7.16 6.40
CA TRP A 114 9.77 8.28 7.34
C TRP A 114 9.07 8.00 8.68
N LYS A 115 7.87 7.40 8.64
CA LYS A 115 7.15 6.99 9.85
C LYS A 115 7.94 5.97 10.66
N THR A 116 8.45 4.91 10.03
CA THR A 116 9.26 3.88 10.72
C THR A 116 10.54 4.48 11.31
N TRP A 117 11.19 5.39 10.59
CA TRP A 117 12.38 6.09 11.06
C TRP A 117 12.12 6.87 12.35
N ASN A 118 11.01 7.63 12.38
CA ASN A 118 10.67 8.47 13.53
C ASN A 118 10.14 7.65 14.71
N SER A 119 9.31 6.64 14.46
CA SER A 119 8.69 5.83 15.50
C SER A 119 9.68 4.87 16.16
N LYS A 120 10.76 4.47 15.47
CA LYS A 120 11.76 3.50 15.96
C LYS A 120 11.17 2.16 16.42
N VAL A 121 9.99 1.84 15.91
CA VAL A 121 9.28 0.57 16.11
C VAL A 121 8.82 0.08 14.74
N VAL A 122 8.73 -1.24 14.59
CA VAL A 122 8.31 -1.87 13.34
C VAL A 122 6.80 -1.64 13.12
N GLY A 123 6.04 -1.58 14.22
CA GLY A 123 4.58 -1.50 14.21
C GLY A 123 3.95 -2.81 13.72
N ALA A 124 2.75 -2.71 13.14
CA ALA A 124 2.04 -3.86 12.56
C ALA A 124 2.63 -4.36 11.23
N LEU A 125 3.85 -3.95 10.86
CA LEU A 125 4.45 -4.29 9.58
C LEU A 125 4.99 -5.73 9.60
N SER A 126 4.63 -6.52 8.59
CA SER A 126 5.07 -7.93 8.50
C SER A 126 6.44 -8.07 7.85
N ILE A 127 7.48 -8.25 8.67
CA ILE A 127 8.85 -8.56 8.22
C ILE A 127 8.90 -9.81 7.32
N PRO A 128 8.24 -10.95 7.66
CA PRO A 128 8.27 -12.14 6.82
C PRO A 128 7.71 -11.89 5.41
N MET A 129 6.62 -11.12 5.32
CA MET A 129 5.99 -10.78 4.06
C MET A 129 6.91 -9.90 3.19
N MET A 130 7.66 -8.98 3.80
CA MET A 130 8.64 -8.17 3.08
C MET A 130 9.86 -8.98 2.62
N MET A 131 10.33 -9.91 3.47
CA MET A 131 11.43 -10.82 3.13
C MET A 131 11.10 -11.75 1.97
N LEU A 132 9.85 -12.19 1.84
CA LEU A 132 9.42 -13.04 0.71
C LEU A 132 9.24 -12.21 -0.57
N GLN A 133 8.67 -11.01 -0.45
CA GLN A 133 8.41 -10.14 -1.61
C GLN A 133 9.67 -9.56 -2.23
N THR A 134 10.62 -9.06 -1.43
CA THR A 134 11.84 -8.39 -1.93
C THR A 134 12.62 -9.23 -2.96
N PRO A 135 13.00 -10.49 -2.68
CA PRO A 135 13.67 -11.34 -3.67
C PRO A 135 12.75 -11.71 -4.84
N GLY A 136 11.44 -11.89 -4.61
CA GLY A 136 10.47 -12.13 -5.67
C GLY A 136 10.41 -10.97 -6.69
N THR A 137 10.43 -9.73 -6.20
CA THR A 137 10.46 -8.52 -7.03
C THR A 137 11.78 -8.39 -7.80
N VAL A 138 12.92 -8.73 -7.19
CA VAL A 138 14.22 -8.74 -7.88
C VAL A 138 14.24 -9.76 -9.03
N LEU A 139 13.82 -10.99 -8.76
CA LEU A 139 13.74 -12.04 -9.79
C LEU A 139 12.78 -11.65 -10.92
N PHE A 140 11.66 -11.02 -10.58
CA PHE A 140 10.70 -10.56 -11.56
C PHE A 140 11.23 -9.42 -12.43
N MET A 141 11.86 -8.42 -11.82
CA MET A 141 12.54 -7.34 -12.53
C MET A 141 13.61 -7.89 -13.48
N TYR A 142 14.42 -8.83 -13.03
CA TYR A 142 15.43 -9.49 -13.86
C TYR A 142 14.80 -10.19 -15.07
N ALA A 143 13.68 -10.91 -14.87
CA ALA A 143 12.94 -11.54 -15.95
C ALA A 143 12.39 -10.55 -16.99
N LEU A 144 12.05 -9.32 -16.59
CA LEU A 144 11.65 -8.25 -17.50
C LEU A 144 12.84 -7.67 -18.28
N ILE A 145 14.01 -7.51 -17.65
CA ILE A 145 15.22 -6.99 -18.29
C ILE A 145 15.72 -7.95 -19.38
N VAL A 146 15.73 -9.26 -19.10
CA VAL A 146 16.21 -10.29 -20.06
C VAL A 146 15.24 -10.49 -21.22
N ARG A 147 13.97 -10.09 -21.08
CA ARG A 147 12.96 -10.29 -22.12
C ARG A 147 13.21 -9.33 -23.30
N PRO A 148 13.48 -9.85 -24.52
CA PRO A 148 13.69 -9.02 -25.70
C PRO A 148 12.44 -8.19 -26.04
N GLY A 149 12.63 -6.95 -26.47
CA GLY A 149 11.54 -6.02 -26.81
C GLY A 149 10.85 -5.34 -25.62
N THR A 150 11.38 -5.51 -24.40
CA THR A 150 10.82 -4.86 -23.19
C THR A 150 11.37 -3.44 -23.03
N ASN A 151 10.48 -2.45 -22.94
CA ASN A 151 10.88 -1.07 -22.66
C ASN A 151 11.42 -0.91 -21.24
N TRP A 152 12.33 0.04 -21.05
CA TRP A 152 12.89 0.34 -19.73
C TRP A 152 11.84 0.77 -18.69
N THR A 153 10.79 1.44 -19.18
CA THR A 153 9.63 1.86 -18.40
C THR A 153 8.83 0.70 -17.80
N ALA A 154 8.98 -0.51 -18.33
CA ALA A 154 8.31 -1.69 -17.80
C ALA A 154 9.00 -2.26 -16.56
N TRP A 155 10.34 -2.13 -16.43
CA TRP A 155 11.07 -2.65 -15.28
C TRP A 155 11.40 -1.59 -14.22
N ILE A 156 11.45 -0.30 -14.59
CA ILE A 156 11.80 0.79 -13.67
C ILE A 156 10.93 0.86 -12.39
N PRO A 157 9.60 0.58 -12.40
CA PRO A 157 8.79 0.65 -11.18
C PRO A 157 9.19 -0.47 -10.20
N TYR A 158 9.63 -1.62 -10.71
CA TYR A 158 10.10 -2.74 -9.90
C TYR A 158 11.48 -2.47 -9.32
N LEU A 159 12.35 -1.77 -10.05
CA LEU A 159 13.63 -1.31 -9.50
C LEU A 159 13.40 -0.32 -8.35
N ALA A 160 12.55 0.69 -8.56
CA ALA A 160 12.25 1.68 -7.54
C ALA A 160 11.61 1.05 -6.29
N THR A 161 10.63 0.16 -6.46
CA THR A 161 10.03 -0.57 -5.32
C THR A 161 11.05 -1.46 -4.62
N CYS A 162 11.94 -2.15 -5.34
CA CYS A 162 13.00 -2.95 -4.73
C CYS A 162 13.93 -2.12 -3.84
N ILE A 163 14.35 -0.94 -4.29
CA ILE A 163 15.21 -0.04 -3.50
C ILE A 163 14.46 0.45 -2.26
N LEU A 164 13.26 1.00 -2.44
CA LEU A 164 12.47 1.56 -1.34
C LEU A 164 12.06 0.50 -0.31
N GLN A 165 11.58 -0.66 -0.77
CA GLN A 165 11.21 -1.78 0.08
C GLN A 165 12.44 -2.40 0.75
N GLY A 166 13.59 -2.47 0.07
CA GLY A 166 14.85 -2.94 0.64
C GLY A 166 15.35 -2.04 1.77
N VAL A 167 15.23 -0.71 1.61
CA VAL A 167 15.52 0.27 2.68
C VAL A 167 14.59 0.03 3.86
N LEU A 168 13.28 -0.04 3.63
CA LEU A 168 12.30 -0.27 4.69
C LEU A 168 12.53 -1.62 5.41
N LEU A 169 12.88 -2.69 4.67
CA LEU A 169 13.16 -4.00 5.25
C LEU A 169 14.39 -3.95 6.15
N THR A 170 15.48 -3.35 5.68
CA THR A 170 16.73 -3.20 6.44
C THR A 170 16.49 -2.45 7.73
N MET A 171 15.72 -1.36 7.63
CA MET A 171 15.21 -0.60 8.74
C MET A 171 14.46 -1.49 9.74
N CYS A 172 13.40 -2.17 9.32
CA CYS A 172 12.60 -3.02 10.20
C CYS A 172 13.41 -4.12 10.89
N ILE A 173 14.35 -4.75 10.19
CA ILE A 173 15.25 -5.75 10.77
C ILE A 173 16.14 -5.12 11.86
N ALA A 174 16.73 -3.95 11.60
CA ALA A 174 17.57 -3.26 12.56
C ALA A 174 16.80 -2.89 13.85
N TRP A 175 15.56 -2.38 13.70
CA TRP A 175 14.71 -2.07 14.86
C TRP A 175 14.24 -3.32 15.60
N HIS A 176 13.85 -4.38 14.90
CA HIS A 176 13.47 -5.65 15.53
C HIS A 176 14.58 -6.20 16.43
N PHE A 177 15.82 -6.26 15.93
CA PHE A 177 16.95 -6.73 16.74
C PHE A 177 17.27 -5.81 17.91
N ARG A 178 17.17 -4.48 17.73
CA ARG A 178 17.36 -3.51 18.80
C ARG A 178 16.30 -3.65 19.89
N ASN A 179 15.03 -3.71 19.51
CA ASN A 179 13.89 -3.79 20.42
C ASN A 179 13.91 -5.10 21.21
N LYS A 180 14.24 -6.22 20.54
CA LYS A 180 14.45 -7.51 21.20
C LYS A 180 15.58 -7.47 22.24
N ARG A 181 16.68 -6.74 21.96
CA ARG A 181 17.77 -6.55 22.94
C ARG A 181 17.35 -5.70 24.14
N LEU A 182 16.42 -4.77 23.94
CA LEU A 182 15.92 -3.87 25.00
C LEU A 182 14.66 -4.39 25.69
N ASN A 183 14.15 -5.57 25.32
CA ASN A 183 12.86 -6.13 25.76
C ASN A 183 11.69 -5.14 25.56
N ILE A 184 11.66 -4.52 24.39
CA ILE A 184 10.62 -3.59 23.96
C ILE A 184 9.78 -4.29 22.88
N SER A 185 8.46 -4.17 22.97
CA SER A 185 7.48 -4.63 21.98
C SER A 185 7.65 -3.89 20.66
N ASP A 186 7.63 -4.64 19.56
CA ASP A 186 7.73 -4.09 18.21
C ASP A 186 6.47 -3.35 17.74
N LEU A 187 5.32 -3.58 18.39
CA LEU A 187 4.03 -3.03 17.96
C LEU A 187 3.86 -1.57 18.40
N ASP A 188 4.11 -1.30 19.67
CA ASP A 188 3.79 -0.06 20.36
C ASP A 188 4.99 0.56 21.08
N GLY A 189 6.13 -0.14 21.14
CA GLY A 189 7.32 0.35 21.83
C GLY A 189 7.22 0.27 23.36
N ALA A 190 6.23 -0.45 23.90
CA ALA A 190 6.10 -0.68 25.33
C ALA A 190 7.07 -1.79 25.81
N PRO A 191 7.51 -1.80 27.07
CA PRO A 191 8.25 -2.93 27.62
C PRO A 191 7.44 -4.23 27.50
N GLU A 192 8.06 -5.31 27.03
CA GLU A 192 7.42 -6.64 26.99
C GLU A 192 7.10 -7.09 28.42
N PRO A 193 5.85 -7.48 28.73
CA PRO A 193 5.50 -7.97 30.06
C PRO A 193 6.23 -9.29 30.32
N THR A 194 7.06 -9.30 31.37
CA THR A 194 7.71 -10.49 31.89
C THR A 194 6.68 -11.59 32.21
N GLU A 195 7.08 -12.86 32.09
CA GLU A 195 6.21 -14.02 32.33
C GLU A 195 5.52 -13.97 33.72
N ALA A 196 6.20 -13.40 34.72
CA ALA A 196 5.66 -13.14 36.06
C ALA A 196 4.47 -12.16 36.08
N THR A 197 4.42 -11.20 35.16
CA THR A 197 3.38 -10.17 35.08
C THR A 197 2.14 -10.67 34.33
N ARG A 198 2.31 -11.64 33.42
CA ARG A 198 1.20 -12.27 32.68
C ARG A 198 0.34 -13.20 33.54
N LEU A 199 0.90 -13.74 34.62
CA LEU A 199 0.17 -14.61 35.57
C LEU A 199 -0.66 -13.82 36.60
N LEU A 200 -0.53 -12.49 36.61
CA LEU A 200 -1.21 -11.58 37.55
C LEU A 200 -2.33 -10.75 36.90
N GLN A 201 -2.58 -10.94 35.60
CA GLN A 201 -3.67 -10.32 34.84
C GLN A 201 -4.67 -11.37 34.36
#